data_AF-A0A3P8Y9E8-F1
#
_entry.id   AF-A0A3P8Y9E8-F1
#
_cell.length_a   1.000
_cell.length_b   1.000
_cell.length_c   1.000
_cell.angle_alpha   90.00
_cell.angle_beta   90.00
_cell.angle_gamma   90.00
#
_symmetry.space_group_name_H-M   'P 1'
#
loop_
_entity.id
_entity.type
_entity.pdbx_description
1 polymer ?
#
loop_
_entity_poly.entity_id
_entity_poly.type
_entity_poly.pdbx_seq_one_letter_code
_entity_poly.pdbx_strand_id
1 'polypeptide(L)'
;MDILDTFAYDQRERRNTSCLLFISLSPFFLAIAAYFYLWLPDSSPSILAAALKASPVISLALLVLSYKGGRSLFGVAGGLLLSAGGDWCLIWPELFIHGMASFAMSHLLYSLTFLSSRYSTTSTSSYLVTFFYLLLWLLGVGMYAFLYPFLQKMPDAAVLTPGVGVYVALLVTMASLAIRTRRPLIILGSLIFMASDLTLSLRTFKVVEHLEHGRHVVMVTYYLAQLLIAVGDIKTTEDGDEFAKFKKT
;
A
#
# COMPACT_ATOMS: atom_id res chain seq x y z
N MET A 1 35.05 3.26 -26.11
CA MET A 1 34.70 3.54 -24.70
C MET A 1 35.09 2.30 -23.92
N ASP A 2 35.97 2.44 -22.93
CA ASP A 2 36.51 1.31 -22.20
C ASP A 2 35.43 0.66 -21.32
N ILE A 3 35.46 -0.65 -21.13
CA ILE A 3 34.43 -1.39 -20.35
C ILE A 3 34.39 -0.88 -18.91
N LEU A 4 35.56 -0.48 -18.38
CA LEU A 4 35.71 0.08 -17.04
C LEU A 4 35.09 1.48 -16.91
N ASP A 5 35.21 2.34 -17.94
CA ASP A 5 34.60 3.67 -17.95
C ASP A 5 33.07 3.59 -18.02
N THR A 6 32.56 2.60 -18.76
CA THR A 6 31.12 2.35 -18.88
C THR A 6 30.54 1.87 -17.54
N PHE A 7 31.25 0.97 -16.83
CA PHE A 7 30.84 0.48 -15.52
C PHE A 7 30.88 1.58 -14.45
N ALA A 8 31.94 2.39 -14.43
CA ALA A 8 32.08 3.50 -13.49
C ALA A 8 31.02 4.60 -13.72
N TYR A 9 30.67 4.88 -14.98
CA TYR A 9 29.59 5.80 -15.34
C TYR A 9 28.23 5.30 -14.86
N ASP A 10 27.88 4.04 -15.14
CA ASP A 10 26.61 3.43 -14.74
C ASP A 10 26.44 3.40 -13.21
N GLN A 11 27.51 3.06 -12.48
CA GLN A 11 27.50 3.09 -11.01
C GLN A 11 27.29 4.50 -10.45
N ARG A 12 27.84 5.52 -11.12
CA ARG A 12 27.68 6.93 -10.72
C ARG A 12 26.25 7.42 -10.97
N GLU A 13 25.65 7.03 -12.10
CA GLU A 13 24.27 7.35 -12.44
C GLU A 13 23.29 6.72 -11.44
N ARG A 14 23.42 5.42 -11.13
CA ARG A 14 22.62 4.72 -10.10
C ARG A 14 22.73 5.33 -8.71
N ARG A 15 23.92 5.81 -8.34
CA ARG A 15 24.14 6.45 -7.03
C ARG A 15 23.43 7.80 -6.96
N ASN A 16 23.44 8.56 -8.06
CA ASN A 16 22.76 9.85 -8.13
C ASN A 16 21.24 9.69 -8.12
N THR A 17 20.67 8.72 -8.84
CA THR A 17 19.22 8.44 -8.81
C THR A 17 18.76 7.96 -7.42
N SER A 18 19.55 7.11 -6.76
CA SER A 18 19.26 6.68 -5.39
C SER A 18 19.30 7.83 -4.38
N CYS A 19 20.25 8.76 -4.52
CA CYS A 19 20.35 9.95 -3.68
C CYS A 19 19.19 10.92 -3.92
N LEU A 20 18.80 11.13 -5.18
CA LEU A 20 17.65 11.94 -5.54
C LEU A 20 16.34 11.34 -5.01
N LEU A 21 16.15 10.02 -5.09
CA LEU A 21 14.99 9.35 -4.52
C LEU A 21 14.94 9.52 -3.00
N PHE A 22 16.09 9.40 -2.31
CA PHE A 22 16.17 9.62 -0.86
C PHE A 22 15.79 11.05 -0.47
N ILE A 23 16.32 12.06 -1.19
CA ILE A 23 15.96 13.46 -0.98
C ILE A 23 14.46 13.68 -1.25
N SER A 24 13.93 13.07 -2.30
CA SER A 24 12.52 13.20 -2.69
C SER A 24 11.56 12.50 -1.71
N LEU A 25 12.05 11.56 -0.89
CA LEU A 25 11.30 10.94 0.21
C LEU A 25 11.34 11.75 1.51
N SER A 26 12.17 12.80 1.61
CA SER A 26 12.23 13.62 2.82
C SER A 26 10.87 14.21 3.27
N PRO A 27 9.94 14.64 2.37
CA PRO A 27 8.63 15.13 2.80
C PRO A 27 7.79 14.05 3.45
N PHE A 28 7.91 12.80 3.00
CA PHE A 28 7.21 11.65 3.58
C PHE A 28 7.67 11.37 5.01
N PHE A 29 8.99 11.30 5.23
CA PHE A 29 9.53 11.07 6.57
C PHE A 29 9.24 12.23 7.52
N LEU A 30 9.27 13.48 7.02
CA LEU A 30 8.91 14.65 7.81
C LEU A 30 7.42 14.63 8.21
N ALA A 31 6.53 14.25 7.29
CA ALA A 31 5.10 14.12 7.56
C ALA A 31 4.81 13.01 8.59
N ILE A 32 5.50 11.87 8.49
CA ILE A 32 5.44 10.80 9.50
C ILE A 32 5.89 11.32 10.86
N ALA A 33 7.04 11.99 10.91
CA ALA A 33 7.57 12.55 12.15
C ALA A 33 6.58 13.55 12.77
N ALA A 34 5.99 14.43 11.97
CA ALA A 34 4.96 15.38 12.43
C ALA A 34 3.71 14.66 12.96
N TYR A 35 3.22 13.63 12.27
CA TYR A 35 2.08 12.84 12.71
C TYR A 35 2.33 12.15 14.07
N PHE A 36 3.48 11.48 14.21
CA PHE A 36 3.85 10.81 15.46
C PHE A 36 4.24 11.77 16.58
N TYR A 37 4.76 12.94 16.25
CA TYR A 37 5.11 13.98 17.24
C TYR A 37 3.86 14.63 17.82
N LEU A 38 2.89 15.02 16.99
CA LEU A 38 1.65 15.66 17.44
C LEU A 38 0.67 14.68 18.07
N TRP A 39 0.65 13.44 17.60
CA TRP A 39 -0.09 12.29 18.15
C TRP A 39 -1.51 12.61 18.65
N LEU A 40 -2.29 13.33 17.84
CA LEU A 40 -3.62 13.82 18.23
C LEU A 40 -4.53 12.67 18.69
N PRO A 41 -5.34 12.83 19.76
CA PRO A 41 -6.20 11.77 20.27
C PRO A 41 -7.31 11.38 19.27
N ASP A 42 -7.61 10.07 19.18
CA ASP A 42 -8.72 9.56 18.35
C ASP A 42 -10.10 10.05 18.85
N SER A 43 -10.20 10.52 20.11
CA SER A 43 -11.42 11.02 20.72
C SER A 43 -11.82 12.43 20.28
N SER A 44 -10.93 13.17 19.60
CA SER A 44 -11.16 14.53 19.14
C SER A 44 -11.01 14.62 17.62
N PRO A 45 -12.03 14.21 16.85
CA PRO A 45 -11.97 14.26 15.39
C PRO A 45 -11.81 15.72 14.93
N SER A 46 -10.80 15.97 14.10
CA SER A 46 -10.49 17.30 13.58
C SER A 46 -9.93 17.23 12.18
N ILE A 47 -10.15 18.30 11.42
CA ILE A 47 -9.58 18.48 10.07
C ILE A 47 -8.05 18.39 10.12
N LEU A 48 -7.44 18.92 11.18
CA LEU A 48 -5.99 18.83 11.39
C LEU A 48 -5.53 17.38 11.58
N ALA A 49 -6.23 16.58 12.39
CA ALA A 49 -5.90 15.16 12.57
C ALA A 49 -6.02 14.39 11.24
N ALA A 50 -7.05 14.66 10.45
CA ALA A 50 -7.25 14.06 9.13
C ALA A 50 -6.12 14.45 8.16
N ALA A 51 -5.77 15.74 8.10
CA ALA A 51 -4.69 16.23 7.27
C ALA A 51 -3.34 15.64 7.67
N LEU A 52 -3.02 15.60 8.97
CA LEU A 52 -1.77 15.02 9.46
C LEU A 52 -1.67 13.54 9.14
N LYS A 53 -2.76 12.77 9.34
CA LYS A 53 -2.80 11.35 9.05
C LYS A 53 -2.63 11.04 7.56
N ALA A 54 -3.27 11.82 6.68
CA ALA A 54 -3.20 11.66 5.24
C ALA A 54 -1.89 12.19 4.60
N SER A 55 -1.24 13.16 5.24
CA SER A 55 -0.10 13.89 4.67
C SER A 55 1.09 13.01 4.21
N PRO A 56 1.51 11.95 4.93
CA PRO A 56 2.56 11.07 4.43
C PRO A 56 2.17 10.42 3.10
N VAL A 57 0.96 9.89 3.01
CA VAL A 57 0.53 9.16 1.82
C VAL A 57 0.33 10.10 0.63
N ILE A 58 -0.15 11.32 0.87
CA ILE A 58 -0.21 12.38 -0.17
C ILE A 58 1.20 12.69 -0.70
N SER A 59 2.20 12.80 0.18
CA SER A 59 3.57 13.06 -0.26
C SER A 59 4.14 11.94 -1.14
N LEU A 60 3.82 10.67 -0.82
CA LEU A 60 4.16 9.53 -1.68
C LEU A 60 3.42 9.58 -3.01
N ALA A 61 2.14 9.96 -3.02
CA ALA A 61 1.37 10.07 -4.25
C ALA A 61 2.00 11.11 -5.20
N LEU A 62 2.37 12.28 -4.66
CA LEU A 62 3.05 13.33 -5.42
C LEU A 62 4.41 12.86 -5.95
N LEU A 63 5.16 12.11 -5.15
CA LEU A 63 6.43 11.51 -5.57
C LEU A 63 6.24 10.52 -6.73
N VAL A 64 5.28 9.60 -6.62
CA VAL A 64 5.00 8.65 -7.70
C VAL A 64 4.54 9.39 -8.96
N LEU A 65 3.76 10.46 -8.83
CA LEU A 65 3.37 11.31 -9.96
C LEU A 65 4.54 12.03 -10.62
N SER A 66 5.51 12.53 -9.84
CA SER A 66 6.68 13.20 -10.42
C SER A 66 7.56 12.25 -11.22
N TYR A 67 7.64 10.98 -10.82
CA TYR A 67 8.42 9.95 -11.53
C TYR A 67 7.67 9.29 -12.70
N LYS A 68 6.35 9.09 -12.58
CA LYS A 68 5.56 8.32 -13.56
C LYS A 68 4.60 9.14 -14.42
N GLY A 69 4.47 10.43 -14.12
CA GLY A 69 3.53 11.33 -14.76
C GLY A 69 2.05 10.98 -14.49
N GLY A 70 1.16 11.71 -15.14
CA GLY A 70 -0.28 11.65 -14.90
C GLY A 70 -0.94 10.29 -15.16
N ARG A 71 -0.33 9.41 -15.96
CA ARG A 71 -0.84 8.04 -16.17
C ARG A 71 -0.87 7.22 -14.88
N SER A 72 -0.01 7.55 -13.90
CA SER A 72 -0.01 6.87 -12.59
C SER A 72 -1.24 7.16 -11.74
N LEU A 73 -2.03 8.20 -12.08
CA LEU A 73 -3.32 8.47 -11.41
C LEU A 73 -4.32 7.32 -11.58
N PHE A 74 -4.22 6.55 -12.67
CA PHE A 74 -5.01 5.34 -12.87
C PHE A 74 -4.31 4.07 -12.33
N GLY A 75 -3.28 4.24 -11.51
CA GLY A 75 -2.52 3.16 -10.89
C GLY A 75 -2.07 3.49 -9.48
N VAL A 76 -0.78 3.34 -9.18
CA VAL A 76 -0.26 3.47 -7.81
C VAL A 76 -0.46 4.86 -7.22
N ALA A 77 -0.26 5.95 -7.96
CA ALA A 77 -0.53 7.28 -7.41
C ALA A 77 -2.01 7.49 -7.09
N GLY A 78 -2.91 6.99 -7.94
CA GLY A 78 -4.35 7.00 -7.66
C GLY A 78 -4.71 6.21 -6.40
N GLY A 79 -4.12 5.02 -6.23
CA GLY A 79 -4.32 4.21 -5.03
C GLY A 79 -3.85 4.93 -3.77
N LEU A 80 -2.68 5.58 -3.81
CA LEU A 80 -2.19 6.40 -2.70
C LEU A 80 -3.14 7.56 -2.37
N LEU A 81 -3.68 8.26 -3.36
CA LEU A 81 -4.66 9.33 -3.13
C LEU A 81 -5.97 8.81 -2.53
N LEU A 82 -6.47 7.66 -3.00
CA LEU A 82 -7.64 7.00 -2.42
C LEU A 82 -7.38 6.50 -0.99
N SER A 83 -6.18 6.00 -0.72
CA SER A 83 -5.75 5.64 0.63
C SER A 83 -5.71 6.86 1.56
N ALA A 84 -5.19 7.99 1.08
CA ALA A 84 -5.21 9.26 1.82
C ALA A 84 -6.64 9.78 2.07
N GLY A 85 -7.55 9.60 1.10
CA GLY A 85 -8.98 9.86 1.29
C GLY A 85 -9.60 8.92 2.33
N GLY A 86 -9.17 7.66 2.36
CA GLY A 86 -9.53 6.69 3.40
C GLY A 86 -9.06 7.16 4.78
N ASP A 87 -7.80 7.57 4.89
CA ASP A 87 -7.23 8.12 6.13
C ASP A 87 -8.03 9.31 6.67
N TRP A 88 -8.47 10.18 5.76
CA TRP A 88 -9.32 11.33 6.08
C TRP A 88 -10.66 10.89 6.65
N CYS A 89 -11.38 10.03 5.93
CA CYS A 89 -12.69 9.52 6.35
C CYS A 89 -12.62 8.74 7.66
N LEU A 90 -11.55 7.98 7.91
CA LEU A 90 -11.40 7.17 9.13
C LEU A 90 -11.26 7.98 10.42
N ILE A 91 -11.08 9.31 10.36
CA ILE A 91 -11.09 10.17 11.55
C ILE A 91 -12.49 10.29 12.15
N TRP A 92 -13.53 10.26 11.31
CA TRP A 92 -14.92 10.38 11.74
C TRP A 92 -15.59 9.00 11.73
N PRO A 93 -16.12 8.52 12.87
CA PRO A 93 -16.80 7.22 12.93
C PRO A 93 -17.95 7.09 11.93
N GLU A 94 -18.67 8.18 11.64
CA GLU A 94 -19.79 8.22 10.69
C GLU A 94 -19.35 7.97 9.24
N LEU A 95 -18.08 8.28 8.93
CA LEU A 95 -17.49 8.11 7.61
C LEU A 95 -16.70 6.82 7.47
N PHE A 96 -16.76 5.92 8.46
CA PHE A 96 -16.01 4.65 8.45
C PHE A 96 -16.26 3.84 7.17
N ILE A 97 -17.52 3.67 6.75
CA ILE A 97 -17.87 2.90 5.55
C ILE A 97 -17.29 3.57 4.28
N HIS A 98 -17.36 4.90 4.21
CA HIS A 98 -16.80 5.66 3.08
C HIS A 98 -15.28 5.53 3.03
N GLY A 99 -14.61 5.57 4.18
CA GLY A 99 -13.16 5.38 4.26
C GLY A 99 -12.74 3.96 3.90
N MET A 100 -13.47 2.94 4.37
CA MET A 100 -13.27 1.54 3.97
C MET A 100 -13.44 1.36 2.46
N ALA A 101 -14.48 1.99 1.87
CA ALA A 101 -14.68 1.96 0.42
C ALA A 101 -13.53 2.65 -0.33
N SER A 102 -13.01 3.77 0.17
CA SER A 102 -11.86 4.47 -0.41
C SER A 102 -10.60 3.59 -0.40
N PHE A 103 -10.32 2.92 0.71
CA PHE A 103 -9.23 1.94 0.79
C PHE A 103 -9.45 0.73 -0.13
N ALA A 104 -10.69 0.22 -0.25
CA ALA A 104 -11.02 -0.85 -1.18
C ALA A 104 -10.71 -0.46 -2.63
N MET A 105 -11.07 0.77 -3.02
CA MET A 105 -10.75 1.31 -4.34
C MET A 105 -9.24 1.50 -4.55
N SER A 106 -8.49 1.83 -3.49
CA SER A 106 -7.02 1.83 -3.55
C SER A 106 -6.47 0.44 -3.87
N HIS A 107 -6.92 -0.59 -3.15
CA HIS A 107 -6.51 -1.99 -3.38
C HIS A 107 -6.86 -2.45 -4.80
N LEU A 108 -8.00 -2.00 -5.34
CA LEU A 108 -8.38 -2.24 -6.72
C LEU A 108 -7.39 -1.59 -7.71
N LEU A 109 -7.03 -0.32 -7.54
CA LEU A 109 -6.05 0.34 -8.42
C LEU A 109 -4.66 -0.28 -8.34
N TYR A 110 -4.22 -0.68 -7.14
CA TYR A 110 -2.98 -1.45 -6.97
C TYR A 110 -3.05 -2.79 -7.70
N SER A 111 -4.14 -3.54 -7.54
CA SER A 111 -4.39 -4.80 -8.23
C SER A 111 -4.33 -4.64 -9.76
N LEU A 112 -5.05 -3.66 -10.31
CA LEU A 112 -5.04 -3.37 -11.75
C LEU A 112 -3.64 -2.98 -12.24
N THR A 113 -2.89 -2.23 -11.42
CA THR A 113 -1.52 -1.87 -11.75
C THR A 113 -0.61 -3.10 -11.79
N PHE A 114 -0.69 -3.99 -10.80
CA PHE A 114 0.11 -5.21 -10.74
C PHE A 114 -0.26 -6.22 -11.83
N LEU A 115 -1.47 -6.12 -12.39
CA LEU A 115 -1.91 -6.92 -13.54
C LEU A 115 -1.39 -6.38 -14.88
N SER A 116 -0.95 -5.13 -14.93
CA SER A 116 -0.44 -4.47 -16.15
C SER A 116 0.77 -5.22 -16.73
N SER A 117 0.96 -5.14 -18.05
CA SER A 117 2.10 -5.73 -18.76
C SER A 117 3.45 -5.25 -18.23
N ARG A 118 3.52 -4.08 -17.58
CA ARG A 118 4.70 -3.55 -16.89
C ARG A 118 5.25 -4.48 -15.81
N TYR A 119 4.38 -5.30 -15.23
CA TYR A 119 4.71 -6.27 -14.18
C TYR A 119 4.63 -7.72 -14.69
N SER A 120 4.41 -7.92 -15.98
CA SER A 120 4.29 -9.24 -16.59
C SER A 120 5.66 -9.88 -16.74
N THR A 121 6.04 -10.73 -15.79
CA THR A 121 7.15 -11.67 -16.00
C THR A 121 6.65 -12.87 -16.81
N THR A 122 7.16 -13.06 -18.03
CA THR A 122 6.86 -14.23 -18.86
C THR A 122 7.24 -15.53 -18.14
N SER A 123 6.24 -16.41 -17.99
CA SER A 123 6.28 -17.87 -17.78
C SER A 123 7.23 -18.45 -16.71
N THR A 124 6.65 -18.96 -15.62
CA THR A 124 6.17 -20.36 -15.50
C THR A 124 5.39 -20.40 -14.19
N SER A 125 4.18 -20.94 -14.17
CA SER A 125 3.42 -21.14 -12.93
C SER A 125 4.17 -22.17 -12.09
N SER A 126 5.07 -21.70 -11.23
CA SER A 126 5.72 -22.55 -10.23
C SER A 126 4.65 -22.96 -9.22
N TYR A 127 4.63 -24.24 -8.86
CA TYR A 127 3.76 -24.77 -7.79
C TYR A 127 3.83 -23.92 -6.51
N LEU A 128 4.97 -23.25 -6.26
CA LEU A 128 5.14 -22.31 -5.16
C LEU A 128 4.22 -21.09 -5.24
N VAL A 129 4.04 -20.49 -6.43
CA VAL A 129 3.15 -19.32 -6.59
C VAL A 129 1.70 -19.73 -6.34
N THR A 130 1.27 -20.87 -6.89
CA THR A 130 -0.06 -21.43 -6.63
C THR A 130 -0.26 -21.73 -5.15
N PHE A 131 0.74 -22.32 -4.48
CA PHE A 131 0.69 -22.58 -3.05
C PHE A 131 0.50 -21.29 -2.23
N PHE A 132 1.28 -20.24 -2.50
CA PHE A 132 1.13 -18.96 -1.81
C PHE A 132 -0.23 -18.30 -2.08
N TYR A 133 -0.78 -18.43 -3.30
CA TYR A 133 -2.13 -17.93 -3.58
C TYR A 133 -3.18 -18.66 -2.74
N LEU A 134 -3.14 -19.99 -2.72
CA LEU A 134 -4.05 -20.79 -1.90
C LEU A 134 -3.92 -20.43 -0.42
N LEU A 135 -2.69 -20.26 0.08
CA LEU A 135 -2.44 -19.87 1.47
C LEU A 135 -3.02 -18.48 1.79
N LEU A 136 -2.84 -17.48 0.93
CA LEU A 136 -3.39 -16.14 1.12
C LEU A 136 -4.92 -16.13 1.10
N TRP A 137 -5.53 -16.86 0.17
CA TRP A 137 -6.99 -16.99 0.10
C TRP A 137 -7.57 -17.73 1.30
N LEU A 138 -6.93 -18.83 1.73
CA LEU A 138 -7.31 -19.55 2.94
C LEU A 138 -7.22 -18.64 4.16
N LEU A 139 -6.13 -17.87 4.27
CA LEU A 139 -5.95 -16.89 5.34
C LEU A 139 -7.06 -15.83 5.29
N GLY A 140 -7.33 -15.23 4.12
CA GLY A 140 -8.37 -14.24 3.94
C GLY A 140 -9.77 -14.73 4.34
N VAL A 141 -10.16 -15.92 3.87
CA VAL A 141 -11.42 -16.57 4.23
C VAL A 141 -11.46 -16.86 5.74
N GLY A 142 -10.37 -17.37 6.30
CA GLY A 142 -10.24 -17.62 7.74
C GLY A 142 -10.39 -16.34 8.56
N MET A 143 -9.75 -15.24 8.14
CA MET A 143 -9.86 -13.93 8.81
C MET A 143 -11.29 -13.40 8.75
N TYR A 144 -11.94 -13.47 7.59
CA TYR A 144 -13.32 -13.04 7.46
C TYR A 144 -14.27 -13.89 8.33
N ALA A 145 -14.13 -15.21 8.32
CA ALA A 145 -14.92 -16.11 9.15
C ALA A 145 -14.70 -15.85 10.65
N PHE A 146 -13.47 -15.52 11.06
CA PHE A 146 -13.13 -15.15 12.43
C PHE A 146 -13.77 -13.81 12.85
N LEU A 147 -13.78 -12.81 11.96
CA LEU A 147 -14.40 -11.50 12.22
C LEU A 147 -15.92 -11.55 12.19
N TYR A 148 -16.53 -12.46 11.42
CA TYR A 148 -17.97 -12.58 11.21
C TYR A 148 -18.84 -12.43 12.49
N PRO A 149 -18.61 -13.18 13.59
CA PRO A 149 -19.43 -13.06 14.79
C PRO A 149 -19.32 -11.69 15.48
N PHE A 150 -18.22 -10.96 15.28
CA PHE A 150 -18.03 -9.60 15.82
C PHE A 150 -18.71 -8.56 14.93
N LEU A 151 -18.66 -8.74 13.60
CA LEU A 151 -19.36 -7.88 12.65
C LEU A 151 -20.88 -7.91 12.87
N GLN A 152 -21.44 -9.07 13.21
CA GLN A 152 -22.87 -9.23 13.49
C GLN A 152 -23.34 -8.48 14.76
N LYS A 153 -22.42 -8.12 15.66
CA LYS A 153 -22.74 -7.34 16.87
C LYS A 153 -22.76 -5.83 16.63
N MET A 154 -22.30 -5.38 15.47
CA MET A 154 -22.24 -3.96 15.14
C MET A 154 -23.63 -3.44 14.70
N PRO A 155 -23.96 -2.17 14.99
CA PRO A 155 -25.27 -1.60 14.64
C PRO A 155 -25.58 -1.67 13.13
N ASP A 156 -24.57 -1.57 12.27
CA ASP A 156 -24.72 -1.59 10.80
C ASP A 156 -24.32 -2.93 10.17
N ALA A 157 -24.47 -4.05 10.89
CA ALA A 157 -24.00 -5.37 10.48
C ALA A 157 -24.44 -5.78 9.06
N ALA A 158 -25.66 -5.40 8.64
CA ALA A 158 -26.22 -5.74 7.34
C ALA A 158 -25.41 -5.19 6.15
N VAL A 159 -24.84 -3.99 6.29
CA VAL A 159 -23.99 -3.36 5.26
C VAL A 159 -22.52 -3.71 5.50
N LEU A 160 -22.11 -3.72 6.76
CA LEU A 160 -20.72 -3.90 7.16
C LEU A 160 -20.21 -5.31 6.84
N THR A 161 -21.03 -6.34 7.06
CA THR A 161 -20.64 -7.75 6.83
C THR A 161 -20.27 -8.01 5.37
N PRO A 162 -21.14 -7.76 4.37
CA PRO A 162 -20.76 -7.91 2.98
C PRO A 162 -19.66 -6.92 2.56
N GLY A 163 -19.65 -5.70 3.12
CA GLY A 163 -18.61 -4.70 2.84
C GLY A 163 -17.21 -5.17 3.24
N VAL A 164 -17.05 -5.71 4.45
CA VAL A 164 -15.78 -6.28 4.93
C VAL A 164 -15.40 -7.51 4.11
N GLY A 165 -16.36 -8.34 3.70
CA GLY A 165 -16.10 -9.49 2.81
C GLY A 165 -15.50 -9.06 1.47
N VAL A 166 -16.09 -8.06 0.83
CA VAL A 166 -15.56 -7.47 -0.43
C VAL A 166 -14.18 -6.84 -0.20
N TYR A 167 -14.01 -6.12 0.91
CA TYR A 167 -12.73 -5.51 1.27
C TYR A 167 -11.61 -6.56 1.41
N VAL A 168 -11.85 -7.62 2.17
CA VAL A 168 -10.90 -8.72 2.38
C VAL A 168 -10.57 -9.40 1.04
N ALA A 169 -11.57 -9.64 0.19
CA ALA A 169 -11.34 -10.23 -1.14
C ALA A 169 -10.44 -9.35 -2.01
N LEU A 170 -10.64 -8.03 -2.02
CA LEU A 170 -9.79 -7.09 -2.76
C LEU A 170 -8.37 -7.03 -2.20
N LEU A 171 -8.23 -6.99 -0.88
CA LEU A 171 -6.94 -6.97 -0.20
C LEU A 171 -6.12 -8.23 -0.49
N VAL A 172 -6.74 -9.41 -0.41
CA VAL A 172 -6.11 -10.70 -0.73
C VAL A 172 -5.78 -10.80 -2.23
N THR A 173 -6.66 -10.28 -3.09
CA THR A 173 -6.41 -10.21 -4.54
C THR A 173 -5.18 -9.35 -4.83
N MET A 174 -5.08 -8.17 -4.22
CA MET A 174 -3.92 -7.30 -4.33
C MET A 174 -2.64 -8.01 -3.89
N ALA A 175 -2.63 -8.64 -2.70
CA ALA A 175 -1.47 -9.36 -2.18
C ALA A 175 -1.07 -10.55 -3.09
N SER A 176 -2.05 -11.26 -3.66
CA SER A 176 -1.80 -12.35 -4.62
C SER A 176 -1.17 -11.82 -5.91
N LEU A 177 -1.70 -10.73 -6.45
CA LEU A 177 -1.15 -10.08 -7.64
C LEU A 177 0.23 -9.48 -7.39
N ALA A 178 0.51 -9.00 -6.17
CA ALA A 178 1.83 -8.55 -5.79
C ALA A 178 2.88 -9.66 -5.92
N ILE A 179 2.58 -10.89 -5.48
CA ILE A 179 3.46 -12.06 -5.65
C ILE A 179 3.76 -12.32 -7.13
N ARG A 180 2.78 -12.15 -8.01
CA ARG A 180 2.95 -12.28 -9.46
C ARG A 180 4.02 -11.35 -10.02
N THR A 181 4.14 -10.14 -9.46
CA THR A 181 5.09 -9.13 -9.95
C THR A 181 6.56 -9.56 -9.80
N ARG A 182 6.84 -10.51 -8.88
CA ARG A 182 8.20 -10.91 -8.46
C ARG A 182 9.09 -9.73 -8.00
N ARG A 183 8.48 -8.59 -7.66
CA ARG A 183 9.18 -7.41 -7.14
C ARG A 183 9.15 -7.44 -5.61
N PRO A 184 10.28 -7.62 -4.91
CA PRO A 184 10.28 -7.87 -3.47
C PRO A 184 9.67 -6.70 -2.68
N LEU A 185 9.89 -5.46 -3.08
CA LEU A 185 9.30 -4.29 -2.42
C LEU A 185 7.77 -4.28 -2.52
N ILE A 186 7.21 -4.59 -3.69
CA ILE A 186 5.76 -4.62 -3.89
C ILE A 186 5.13 -5.78 -3.11
N ILE A 187 5.77 -6.95 -3.12
CA ILE A 187 5.34 -8.13 -2.35
C ILE A 187 5.33 -7.82 -0.86
N LEU A 188 6.46 -7.36 -0.31
CA LEU A 188 6.58 -7.03 1.10
C LEU A 188 5.61 -5.92 1.51
N GLY A 189 5.50 -4.87 0.70
CA GLY A 189 4.55 -3.78 0.93
C GLY A 189 3.12 -4.27 1.01
N SER A 190 2.69 -5.13 0.07
CA SER A 190 1.33 -5.67 0.03
C SER A 190 1.02 -6.60 1.20
N LEU A 191 1.98 -7.43 1.62
CA LEU A 191 1.83 -8.32 2.79
C LEU A 191 1.79 -7.53 4.11
N ILE A 192 2.63 -6.50 4.24
CA ILE A 192 2.61 -5.61 5.41
C ILE A 192 1.31 -4.80 5.45
N PHE A 193 0.78 -4.38 4.30
CA PHE A 193 -0.54 -3.74 4.23
C PHE A 193 -1.62 -4.67 4.77
N MET A 194 -1.63 -5.93 4.32
CA MET A 194 -2.60 -6.91 4.78
C MET A 194 -2.52 -7.14 6.30
N ALA A 195 -1.31 -7.15 6.88
CA ALA A 195 -1.12 -7.24 8.33
C ALA A 195 -1.58 -5.98 9.08
N SER A 196 -1.35 -4.80 8.51
CA SER A 196 -1.86 -3.51 9.03
C SER A 196 -3.37 -3.52 9.12
N ASP A 197 -4.05 -3.87 8.02
CA ASP A 197 -5.51 -3.89 7.93
C ASP A 197 -6.13 -4.94 8.83
N LEU A 198 -5.47 -6.09 8.98
CA LEU A 198 -5.89 -7.07 9.96
C LEU A 198 -5.84 -6.47 11.37
N THR A 199 -4.73 -5.87 11.76
CA THR A 199 -4.59 -5.25 13.10
C THR A 199 -5.62 -4.14 13.30
N LEU A 200 -5.89 -3.34 12.26
CA LEU A 200 -6.92 -2.31 12.27
C LEU A 200 -8.31 -2.89 12.45
N SER A 201 -8.64 -3.99 11.76
CA SER A 201 -9.95 -4.65 11.87
C SER A 201 -10.19 -5.24 13.26
N LEU A 202 -9.17 -5.89 13.86
CA LEU A 202 -9.25 -6.44 15.21
C LEU A 202 -9.52 -5.36 16.26
N ARG A 203 -8.90 -4.19 16.09
CA ARG A 203 -9.13 -3.01 16.94
C ARG A 203 -10.52 -2.42 16.71
N THR A 204 -10.90 -2.21 15.46
CA THR A 204 -12.14 -1.52 15.09
C THR A 204 -13.38 -2.29 15.52
N PHE A 205 -13.36 -3.61 15.32
CA PHE A 205 -14.48 -4.49 15.71
C PHE A 205 -14.37 -5.00 17.16
N LYS A 206 -13.47 -4.40 17.96
CA LYS A 206 -13.29 -4.69 19.39
C LYS A 206 -13.10 -6.18 19.68
N VAL A 207 -12.40 -6.88 18.79
CA VAL A 207 -12.09 -8.31 18.95
C VAL A 207 -11.10 -8.50 20.09
N VAL A 208 -10.17 -7.55 20.24
CA VAL A 208 -9.22 -7.48 21.35
C VAL A 208 -9.47 -6.18 22.09
N GLU A 209 -10.00 -6.25 23.31
CA GLU A 209 -10.47 -5.09 24.08
C GLU A 209 -9.37 -4.06 24.39
N HIS A 210 -8.12 -4.51 24.56
CA HIS A 210 -6.99 -3.64 24.93
C HIS A 210 -5.76 -3.94 24.07
N LEU A 211 -5.80 -3.57 22.79
CA LEU A 211 -4.59 -3.45 21.98
C LEU A 211 -3.81 -2.22 22.44
N GLU A 212 -3.11 -2.36 23.56
CA GLU A 212 -2.10 -1.39 24.02
C GLU A 212 -1.09 -1.21 22.86
N HIS A 213 -1.03 -0.02 22.28
CA HIS A 213 -0.25 0.34 21.09
C HIS A 213 -0.80 -0.10 19.71
N GLY A 214 -2.04 -0.60 19.61
CA GLY A 214 -2.63 -0.99 18.33
C GLY A 214 -2.62 0.13 17.27
N ARG A 215 -2.82 1.39 17.70
CA ARG A 215 -2.71 2.56 16.81
C ARG A 215 -1.29 2.73 16.24
N HIS A 216 -0.26 2.55 17.06
CA HIS A 216 1.13 2.66 16.60
C HIS A 216 1.47 1.56 15.60
N VAL A 217 1.12 0.31 15.92
CA VAL A 217 1.39 -0.84 15.04
C VAL A 217 0.73 -0.65 13.69
N VAL A 218 -0.55 -0.27 13.66
CA VAL A 218 -1.28 -0.01 12.41
C VAL A 218 -0.60 1.10 11.61
N MET A 219 -0.33 2.26 12.21
CA MET A 219 0.20 3.40 11.44
C MET A 219 1.63 3.15 10.94
N VAL A 220 2.49 2.48 11.72
CA VAL A 220 3.85 2.14 11.29
C VAL A 220 3.83 1.14 10.14
N THR A 221 3.03 0.07 10.28
CA THR A 221 2.94 -0.96 9.23
C THR A 221 2.26 -0.41 7.97
N TYR A 222 1.21 0.40 8.12
CA TYR A 222 0.53 1.08 7.02
C TYR A 222 1.47 1.99 6.22
N TYR A 223 2.17 2.93 6.87
CA TYR A 223 3.06 3.83 6.15
C TYR A 223 4.25 3.09 5.52
N LEU A 224 4.77 2.07 6.18
CA LEU A 224 5.80 1.21 5.62
C LEU A 224 5.30 0.47 4.37
N ALA A 225 4.07 -0.07 4.40
CA ALA A 225 3.46 -0.73 3.26
C ALA A 225 3.33 0.21 2.05
N GLN A 226 2.80 1.42 2.27
CA GLN A 226 2.64 2.43 1.21
C GLN A 226 3.99 2.87 0.63
N LEU A 227 5.01 3.07 1.48
CA LEU A 227 6.37 3.39 1.05
C LEU A 227 6.94 2.29 0.15
N LEU A 228 6.82 1.02 0.57
CA LEU A 228 7.36 -0.11 -0.17
C LEU A 228 6.67 -0.29 -1.54
N ILE A 229 5.34 -0.11 -1.61
CA ILE A 229 4.59 -0.15 -2.86
C ILE A 229 5.01 1.02 -3.77
N ALA A 230 5.09 2.25 -3.24
CA ALA A 230 5.46 3.43 -4.02
C ALA A 230 6.87 3.33 -4.60
N VAL A 231 7.86 2.99 -3.77
CA VAL A 231 9.26 2.83 -4.21
C VAL A 231 9.41 1.62 -5.13
N GLY A 232 8.69 0.53 -4.86
CA GLY A 232 8.65 -0.64 -5.72
C GLY A 232 8.11 -0.33 -7.11
N ASP A 233 7.06 0.50 -7.20
CA ASP A 233 6.54 0.97 -8.49
C ASP A 233 7.58 1.81 -9.22
N ILE A 234 8.16 2.82 -8.57
CA ILE A 234 9.16 3.71 -9.16
C ILE A 234 10.31 2.92 -9.81
N LYS A 235 10.93 2.01 -9.05
CA LYS A 235 12.05 1.18 -9.53
C LYS A 235 11.67 0.27 -10.69
N THR A 236 10.42 -0.18 -10.78
CA THR A 236 10.00 -1.08 -11.86
C THR A 236 10.06 -0.43 -13.25
N THR A 237 9.94 0.91 -13.36
CA THR A 237 10.12 1.56 -14.68
C THR A 237 11.54 2.02 -14.96
N GLU A 238 12.36 2.28 -13.95
CA GLU A 238 13.81 2.48 -14.16
C GLU A 238 14.41 1.26 -14.86
N ASP A 239 14.09 0.05 -14.39
CA ASP A 239 14.52 -1.19 -15.05
C ASP A 239 13.97 -1.28 -16.49
N GLY A 240 12.69 -0.95 -16.70
CA GLY A 240 12.05 -1.03 -18.01
C GLY A 240 12.67 -0.10 -19.05
N ASP A 241 13.04 1.11 -18.64
CA ASP A 241 13.69 2.11 -19.50
C ASP A 241 15.15 1.74 -19.80
N GLU A 242 15.89 1.16 -18.84
CA GLU A 242 17.23 0.59 -19.06
C GLU A 242 17.19 -0.56 -20.08
N PHE A 243 16.27 -1.52 -19.93
CA PHE A 243 16.10 -2.61 -20.89
C PHE A 243 15.75 -2.11 -22.30
N ALA A 244 14.91 -1.07 -22.41
CA ALA A 244 14.55 -0.49 -23.70
C ALA A 244 15.71 0.26 -24.38
N LYS A 245 16.58 0.92 -23.61
CA LYS A 245 17.82 1.55 -24.12
C LYS A 245 18.81 0.49 -24.62
N PHE A 246 19.00 -0.60 -23.86
CA PHE A 246 19.91 -1.69 -24.25
C PHE A 246 19.52 -2.35 -25.58
N LYS A 247 18.22 -2.58 -25.84
CA LYS A 247 17.75 -3.18 -27.10
C LYS A 247 17.95 -2.27 -28.34
N LYS A 248 18.17 -0.97 -28.15
CA LYS A 248 18.35 0.00 -29.24
C LYS A 248 19.83 0.25 -29.58
N THR A 249 20.76 -0.31 -28.81
CA THR A 249 22.22 -0.19 -29.00
C THR A 249 22.73 -1.48 -29.62
#